data_AF-A0A3R6DVM1-F1
#
_entry.id   AF-A0A3R6DVM1-F1
#
_cell.length_a   1.000
_cell.length_b   1.000
_cell.length_c   1.000
_cell.angle_alpha   90.00
_cell.angle_beta   90.00
_cell.angle_gamma   90.00
#
_symmetry.space_group_name_H-M   'P 1'
#
loop_
_entity.id
_entity.type
_entity.pdbx_description
1 polymer ?
#
loop_
_entity_poly.entity_id
_entity_poly.type
_entity_poly.pdbx_seq_one_letter_code
_entity_poly.pdbx_strand_id
1 'polypeptide(L)' 'MPSDAVKFTLRTEPELLKKFRFVAEYNARSANRELEVLMKKHIADFEKAHGKIEIE' A
#
# COMPACT_ATOMS: atom_id res chain seq x y z
N MET A 1 16.10 7.62 14.88
CA MET A 1 15.97 7.94 13.45
C MET A 1 14.51 8.28 13.22
N PRO A 2 14.16 9.52 12.81
CA PRO A 2 12.78 9.81 12.49
C PRO A 2 12.42 8.94 11.29
N SER A 3 11.50 8.01 11.49
CA SER A 3 10.89 7.24 10.42
C SER A 3 10.27 8.26 9.48
N ASP A 4 10.80 8.42 8.27
CA ASP A 4 10.28 9.28 7.20
C ASP A 4 8.97 8.69 6.63
N ALA A 5 8.09 8.26 7.54
CA ALA A 5 6.83 7.63 7.27
C ALA A 5 5.81 8.75 7.09
N VAL A 6 5.46 9.01 5.83
CA VAL A 6 4.37 9.93 5.49
C VAL A 6 3.06 9.35 6.01
N LYS A 7 2.33 10.14 6.81
CA LYS A 7 0.97 9.78 7.23
C LYS A 7 0.01 9.99 6.07
N PHE A 8 -0.46 8.90 5.47
CA PHE A 8 -1.46 8.93 4.42
C PHE A 8 -2.83 8.55 4.97
N THR A 9 -3.76 9.52 5.00
CA THR A 9 -5.13 9.30 5.48
C THR A 9 -6.04 9.00 4.28
N LEU A 10 -6.27 7.71 3.99
CA LEU A 10 -7.18 7.27 2.93
C LEU A 10 -8.62 7.23 3.46
N ARG A 11 -9.57 7.85 2.75
CA ARG A 11 -11.00 7.58 2.94
C ARG A 11 -11.41 6.43 2.03
N THR A 12 -11.92 5.37 2.65
CA THR A 12 -12.37 4.15 1.99
C THR A 12 -13.68 3.71 2.63
N GLU A 13 -14.47 2.91 1.90
CA GLU A 13 -15.64 2.27 2.45
C GLU A 13 -15.28 1.36 3.66
N PRO A 14 -16.14 1.31 4.69
CA PRO A 14 -15.88 0.56 5.91
C PRO A 14 -15.78 -0.96 5.66
N GLU A 15 -16.52 -1.47 4.68
CA GLU A 15 -16.45 -2.88 4.28
C GLU A 15 -15.10 -3.24 3.65
N LEU A 16 -14.57 -2.35 2.83
CA LEU A 16 -13.28 -2.52 2.18
C LEU A 16 -12.14 -2.48 3.21
N LEU A 17 -12.24 -1.57 4.20
CA LEU A 17 -11.30 -1.54 5.33
C LEU A 17 -11.34 -2.82 6.16
N LYS A 18 -12.52 -3.41 6.39
CA LYS A 18 -12.65 -4.70 7.09
C LYS A 18 -11.99 -5.83 6.33
N LYS A 19 -12.28 -5.95 5.02
CA LYS A 19 -11.63 -6.95 4.15
C LYS A 19 -10.12 -6.76 4.12
N PHE A 20 -9.66 -5.51 4.04
CA PHE A 20 -8.24 -5.18 4.05
C PHE A 20 -7.55 -5.58 5.36
N ARG A 21 -8.17 -5.27 6.50
CA ARG A 21 -7.68 -5.74 7.81
C ARG A 21 -7.62 -7.26 7.89
N PHE A 22 -8.63 -7.96 7.38
CA PHE A 22 -8.67 -9.41 7.37
C PHE A 22 -7.50 -10.00 6.56
N VAL A 23 -7.22 -9.45 5.38
CA VAL A 23 -6.07 -9.87 4.55
C VAL A 23 -4.73 -9.56 5.21
N ALA A 24 -4.61 -8.40 5.85
CA ALA A 24 -3.39 -8.02 6.57
C ALA A 24 -3.13 -8.95 7.76
N GLU A 25 -4.16 -9.25 8.55
CA GLU A 25 -4.10 -10.17 9.68
C GLU A 25 -3.76 -11.59 9.23
N TYR A 26 -4.36 -12.05 8.12
CA TYR A 26 -4.02 -13.33 7.48
C TYR A 26 -2.54 -13.41 7.08
N ASN A 27 -1.96 -12.31 6.60
CA ASN A 27 -0.55 -12.23 6.23
C ASN A 27 0.38 -11.96 7.43
N ALA A 28 -0.14 -11.94 8.67
CA ALA A 28 0.58 -11.56 9.90
C ALA A 28 1.28 -10.18 9.78
N ARG A 29 0.65 -9.26 9.06
CA ARG A 29 1.16 -7.90 8.79
C ARG A 29 0.18 -6.85 9.31
N SER A 30 0.70 -5.67 9.64
CA SER A 30 -0.16 -4.52 9.86
C SER A 30 -0.79 -4.09 8.54
N ALA A 31 -2.01 -3.52 8.62
CA ALA A 31 -2.71 -2.96 7.46
C ALA A 31 -1.81 -1.98 6.68
N ASN A 32 -1.05 -1.13 7.38
CA ASN A 32 -0.08 -0.22 6.76
C ASN A 32 1.02 -0.94 5.98
N ARG A 33 1.60 -2.01 6.54
CA ARG A 33 2.69 -2.74 5.89
C ARG A 33 2.21 -3.52 4.67
N GLU A 34 0.98 -4.04 4.71
CA GLU A 34 0.36 -4.65 3.53
C GLU A 34 0.06 -3.62 2.44
N LEU A 35 -0.38 -2.41 2.83
CA LEU A 35 -0.60 -1.31 1.90
C LEU A 35 0.70 -0.91 1.19
N GLU A 36 1.80 -0.79 1.93
CA GLU A 36 3.12 -0.51 1.34
C GLU A 36 3.55 -1.57 0.32
N VAL A 37 3.33 -2.86 0.63
CA VAL A 37 3.67 -3.96 -0.28
C VAL A 37 2.80 -3.92 -1.53
N LEU A 38 1.50 -3.63 -1.39
CA LEU A 38 0.60 -3.45 -2.52
C LEU A 38 1.00 -2.25 -3.38
N MET A 39 1.34 -1.11 -2.77
CA MET A 39 1.82 0.06 -3.50
C MET A 39 3.09 -0.26 -4.29
N LYS A 40 4.07 -0.92 -3.67
CA LYS A 40 5.31 -1.33 -4.36
C LYS A 40 5.05 -2.27 -5.52
N LYS A 41 4.16 -3.26 -5.34
CA LYS A 41 3.76 -4.17 -6.43
C LYS A 41 3.05 -3.41 -7.54
N HIS A 42 2.15 -2.50 -7.20
CA HIS A 42 1.40 -1.72 -8.17
C HIS A 42 2.32 -0.79 -8.98
N ILE A 43 3.27 -0.12 -8.32
CA ILE A 43 4.29 0.70 -8.98
C ILE A 43 5.15 -0.18 -9.91
N ALA A 44 5.64 -1.32 -9.44
CA ALA A 44 6.47 -2.20 -10.27
C ALA A 44 5.72 -2.75 -11.50
N ASP A 45 4.44 -3.11 -11.36
CA ASP A 45 3.60 -3.56 -12.47
C ASP A 45 3.33 -2.41 -13.45
N PHE A 46 3.04 -1.22 -12.92
CA PHE A 46 2.84 -0.02 -13.72
C PHE A 46 4.12 0.38 -14.47
N GLU A 47 5.28 0.39 -13.83
CA GLU A 47 6.58 0.66 -14.48
C GLU A 47 6.90 -0.36 -15.57
N LYS A 48 6.50 -1.62 -15.39
CA LYS A 48 6.68 -2.68 -16.38
C LYS A 48 5.75 -2.51 -17.58
N ALA A 49 4.51 -2.06 -17.36
CA ALA A 49 3.51 -1.89 -18.41
C ALA A 49 3.62 -0.55 -19.16
N HIS A 50 3.91 0.55 -18.45
CA HIS A 50 3.88 1.92 -18.97
C HIS A 50 5.27 2.57 -19.12
N GLY A 51 6.34 1.94 -18.65
CA GLY A 51 7.69 2.53 -18.60
C GLY A 51 7.97 3.19 -17.25
N LYS A 52 9.26 3.42 -16.95
CA LYS A 52 9.71 3.97 -15.66
C LYS A 52 8.98 5.26 -15.32
N ILE A 53 8.45 5.33 -14.10
CA ILE A 53 7.85 6.55 -13.57
C ILE A 53 9.02 7.43 -13.10
N GLU A 54 9.47 8.34 -13.96
CA GLU A 54 10.37 9.42 -13.53
C GLU A 54 9.53 10.48 -12.81
N ILE A 55 9.63 10.51 -11.49
CA ILE A 55 9.08 11.58 -10.65
C ILE A 55 10.23 12.57 -10.42
N GLU A 56 10.15 13.73 -11.07
CA GLU A 56 11.11 14.85 -10.93
C GLU A 56 10.82 15.65 -9.64
#